data_AF-Q47L66-F1
#
_entry.id   AF-Q47L66-F1
#
_cell.length_a   1.000
_cell.length_b   1.000
_cell.length_c   1.000
_cell.angle_alpha   90.00
_cell.angle_beta   90.00
_cell.angle_gamma   90.00
#
_symmetry.space_group_name_H-M   'P 1'
#
loop_
_entity.id
_entity.type
_entity.pdbx_description
1 polymer ?
#
loop_
_entity_poly.entity_id
_entity_poly.type
_entity_poly.pdbx_seq_one_letter_code
_entity_poly.pdbx_strand_id
1 'polypeptide(L)'
;MPADATSFPASLAHEELVEALQELHRATGLLSYRKISSLIKDRDDLPDSVSHEGVRTALKGERKPRWETVRSIVVVMAEQCTPPRDPQSEVARFLPLWRATRQGEAGAWKSAREFDLSGWGGEDGKWTPELVAGLIINPFNAIEIHPSLTLPHEPIISEDEWIYSVKRIIEENGVEFALRALSRILKGDYPGAEEGVPYGYKSPEVEEVSAIQAFRYGCSEILRRLRSEPNLLQKSVHAIRTDETISQEERAEILQEESDVTLLREVMTVTPETWHEVSEEAHHLVFNYLIKRIETIGPINLPPESRFRIIWRIPEEPQTP
;
A
#
# COMPACT_ATOMS: atom_id res chain seq x y z
N MET A 1 -23.54 -43.79 -15.95
CA MET A 1 -24.11 -42.52 -16.45
C MET A 1 -23.59 -41.42 -15.53
N PRO A 2 -22.65 -40.57 -15.96
CA PRO A 2 -22.24 -39.45 -15.14
C PRO A 2 -23.30 -38.34 -15.32
N ALA A 3 -23.79 -37.84 -14.19
CA ALA A 3 -24.66 -36.69 -14.13
C ALA A 3 -23.89 -35.45 -14.56
N ASP A 4 -24.56 -34.65 -15.39
CA ASP A 4 -24.15 -33.38 -15.96
C ASP A 4 -23.87 -32.37 -14.82
N ALA A 5 -22.59 -32.08 -14.55
CA ALA A 5 -22.14 -31.26 -13.43
C ALA A 5 -21.54 -29.90 -13.86
N THR A 6 -21.93 -29.36 -15.02
CA THR A 6 -21.27 -28.16 -15.59
C THR A 6 -22.21 -27.03 -16.04
N SER A 7 -23.47 -26.99 -15.58
CA SER A 7 -24.40 -25.91 -15.96
C SER A 7 -24.60 -24.79 -14.91
N PHE A 8 -23.91 -24.83 -13.77
CA PHE A 8 -24.17 -23.93 -12.62
C PHE A 8 -23.32 -22.64 -12.38
N PRO A 9 -22.33 -22.20 -13.20
CA PRO A 9 -21.64 -20.93 -12.91
C PRO A 9 -22.14 -19.69 -13.69
N ALA A 10 -22.77 -19.86 -14.86
CA ALA A 10 -23.07 -18.73 -15.77
C ALA A 10 -24.39 -18.00 -15.50
N SER A 11 -25.34 -18.62 -14.78
CA SER A 11 -26.62 -18.00 -14.41
C SER A 11 -26.46 -17.03 -13.25
N LEU A 12 -25.73 -17.47 -12.21
CA LEU A 12 -25.47 -16.67 -11.00
C LEU A 12 -24.70 -15.38 -11.31
N ALA A 13 -23.61 -15.47 -12.09
CA ALA A 13 -22.85 -14.29 -12.49
C ALA A 13 -23.69 -13.29 -13.31
N HIS A 14 -24.65 -13.79 -14.11
CA HIS A 14 -25.56 -12.94 -14.86
C HIS A 14 -26.60 -12.28 -13.94
N GLU A 15 -27.10 -13.01 -12.95
CA GLU A 15 -27.99 -12.47 -11.91
C GLU A 15 -27.29 -11.38 -11.08
N GLU A 16 -26.04 -11.59 -10.66
CA GLU A 16 -25.23 -10.61 -9.93
C GLU A 16 -24.96 -9.34 -10.76
N LEU A 17 -24.64 -9.49 -12.05
CA LEU A 17 -24.48 -8.35 -12.96
C LEU A 17 -25.78 -7.53 -13.06
N VAL A 18 -26.92 -8.21 -13.18
CA VAL A 18 -28.23 -7.57 -13.29
C VAL A 18 -28.63 -6.90 -11.99
N GLU A 19 -28.40 -7.54 -10.85
CA GLU A 19 -28.64 -6.96 -9.53
C GLU A 19 -27.79 -5.71 -9.31
N ALA A 20 -26.50 -5.75 -9.66
CA ALA A 20 -25.62 -4.58 -9.58
C ALA A 20 -26.12 -3.44 -10.47
N LEU A 21 -26.55 -3.73 -11.71
CA LEU A 21 -27.12 -2.71 -12.62
C LEU A 21 -28.40 -2.10 -12.03
N GLN A 22 -29.25 -2.92 -11.40
CA GLN A 22 -30.48 -2.47 -10.75
C GLN A 22 -30.23 -1.68 -9.46
N GLU A 23 -29.19 -2.02 -8.70
CA GLU A 23 -28.71 -1.23 -7.56
C GLU A 23 -28.28 0.15 -8.02
N LEU A 24 -27.41 0.22 -9.02
CA LEU A 24 -26.95 1.50 -9.58
C LEU A 24 -28.15 2.30 -10.13
N HIS A 25 -29.14 1.63 -10.73
CA HIS A 25 -30.36 2.29 -11.22
C HIS A 25 -31.20 2.90 -10.11
N ARG A 26 -31.36 2.19 -8.99
CA ARG A 26 -32.00 2.73 -7.79
C ARG A 26 -31.25 3.95 -7.25
N ALA A 27 -29.92 3.92 -7.26
CA ALA A 27 -29.07 5.04 -6.80
C ALA A 27 -29.20 6.31 -7.67
N THR A 28 -29.64 6.19 -8.92
CA THR A 28 -29.98 7.35 -9.79
C THR A 28 -31.36 7.97 -9.52
N GLY A 29 -32.13 7.44 -8.57
CA GLY A 29 -33.53 7.81 -8.41
C GLY A 29 -34.43 7.25 -9.52
N LEU A 30 -34.05 6.09 -10.09
CA LEU A 30 -34.81 5.38 -11.14
C LEU A 30 -35.02 6.21 -12.41
N LEU A 31 -33.93 6.77 -12.96
CA LEU A 31 -33.97 7.48 -14.23
C LEU A 31 -34.64 6.65 -15.33
N SER A 32 -35.47 7.28 -16.15
CA SER A 32 -36.11 6.56 -17.26
C SER A 32 -35.09 6.02 -18.26
N TYR A 33 -35.33 4.83 -18.82
CA TYR A 33 -34.44 4.22 -19.82
C TYR A 33 -34.18 5.14 -21.04
N ARG A 34 -35.18 5.96 -21.40
CA ARG A 34 -35.05 6.98 -22.45
C ARG A 34 -34.09 8.10 -22.06
N LYS A 35 -34.13 8.54 -20.80
CA LYS A 35 -33.22 9.56 -20.27
C LYS A 35 -31.78 9.04 -20.24
N ILE A 36 -31.57 7.80 -19.79
CA ILE A 36 -30.24 7.15 -19.80
C ILE A 36 -29.71 7.06 -21.24
N SER A 37 -30.53 6.59 -22.19
CA SER A 37 -30.16 6.51 -23.61
C SER A 37 -29.84 7.88 -24.23
N SER A 38 -30.56 8.94 -23.85
CA SER A 38 -30.24 10.32 -24.28
C SER A 38 -28.88 10.76 -23.75
N LEU A 39 -28.64 10.58 -22.44
CA LEU A 39 -27.38 10.99 -21.81
C LEU A 39 -26.16 10.24 -22.38
N ILE A 40 -26.33 8.97 -22.79
CA ILE A 40 -25.28 8.22 -23.50
C ILE A 40 -25.02 8.82 -24.88
N LYS A 41 -26.05 9.24 -25.60
CA LYS A 41 -25.92 9.84 -26.94
C LYS A 41 -25.35 11.25 -26.93
N ASP A 42 -25.56 11.99 -25.85
CA ASP A 42 -25.08 13.36 -25.68
C ASP A 42 -23.57 13.39 -25.33
N ARG A 43 -22.89 12.23 -25.26
CA ARG A 43 -21.47 12.08 -24.92
C ARG A 43 -20.65 11.52 -26.09
N ASP A 44 -19.59 12.24 -26.44
CA ASP A 44 -18.67 11.86 -27.52
C ASP A 44 -17.55 10.90 -27.07
N ASP A 45 -17.37 10.72 -25.76
CA ASP A 45 -16.29 9.92 -25.16
C ASP A 45 -16.68 8.44 -24.91
N LEU A 46 -17.93 8.08 -25.17
CA LEU A 46 -18.44 6.74 -24.95
C LEU A 46 -18.30 5.85 -26.21
N PRO A 47 -17.94 4.57 -26.03
CA PRO A 47 -17.61 3.68 -27.16
C PRO A 47 -18.82 3.23 -27.98
N ASP A 48 -20.04 3.34 -27.43
CA ASP A 48 -21.25 2.83 -28.08
C ASP A 48 -22.49 3.66 -27.72
N SER A 49 -23.32 3.93 -28.72
CA SER A 49 -24.62 4.59 -28.56
C SER A 49 -25.69 3.55 -28.24
N VAL A 50 -26.20 3.57 -27.02
CA VAL A 50 -27.16 2.55 -26.56
C VAL A 50 -28.60 3.05 -26.71
N SER A 51 -29.46 2.27 -27.39
CA SER A 51 -30.88 2.58 -27.50
C SER A 51 -31.62 2.38 -26.18
N HIS A 52 -32.74 3.06 -25.97
CA HIS A 52 -33.54 2.90 -24.74
C HIS A 52 -34.04 1.47 -24.53
N GLU A 53 -34.29 0.72 -25.61
CA GLU A 53 -34.63 -0.70 -25.52
C GLU A 53 -33.41 -1.54 -25.11
N GLY A 54 -32.22 -1.20 -25.61
CA GLY A 54 -30.96 -1.80 -25.19
C GLY A 54 -30.68 -1.61 -23.70
N VAL A 55 -30.89 -0.40 -23.19
CA VAL A 55 -30.79 -0.08 -21.74
C VAL A 55 -31.78 -0.92 -20.93
N ARG A 56 -33.05 -0.97 -21.36
CA ARG A 56 -34.09 -1.78 -20.70
C ARG A 56 -33.73 -3.25 -20.68
N THR A 57 -33.31 -3.81 -21.81
CA THR A 57 -32.97 -5.22 -21.95
C THR A 57 -31.80 -5.61 -21.05
N ALA A 58 -30.80 -4.73 -20.93
CA ALA A 58 -29.65 -4.93 -20.04
C ALA A 58 -30.04 -4.89 -18.56
N LEU A 59 -30.80 -3.88 -18.13
CA LEU A 59 -31.26 -3.72 -16.73
C LEU A 59 -32.20 -4.83 -16.26
N LYS A 60 -32.95 -5.43 -17.18
CA LYS A 60 -33.83 -6.56 -16.89
C LYS A 60 -33.15 -7.92 -16.97
N GLY A 61 -31.90 -7.98 -17.43
CA GLY A 61 -31.19 -9.24 -17.63
C GLY A 61 -31.76 -10.10 -18.76
N GLU A 62 -32.56 -9.53 -19.66
CA GLU A 62 -33.23 -10.28 -20.74
C GLU A 62 -32.23 -10.78 -21.81
N ARG A 63 -31.06 -10.12 -21.92
CA ARG A 63 -29.94 -10.53 -22.80
C ARG A 63 -28.61 -10.23 -22.13
N LYS A 64 -27.56 -10.97 -22.54
CA LYS A 64 -26.17 -10.69 -22.15
C LYS A 64 -25.63 -9.48 -22.96
N PRO A 65 -25.46 -8.30 -22.35
CA PRO A 65 -24.98 -7.12 -23.06
C PRO A 65 -23.50 -7.25 -23.44
N ARG A 66 -23.05 -6.48 -24.44
CA ARG A 66 -21.62 -6.31 -24.72
C ARG A 66 -20.98 -5.44 -23.64
N TRP A 67 -19.66 -5.55 -23.47
CA TRP A 67 -18.95 -4.76 -22.46
C TRP A 67 -19.10 -3.26 -22.72
N GLU A 68 -19.00 -2.84 -23.97
CA GLU A 68 -19.13 -1.44 -24.38
C GLU A 68 -20.50 -0.88 -23.97
N THR A 69 -21.55 -1.69 -24.12
CA THR A 69 -22.92 -1.35 -23.69
C THR A 69 -23.00 -1.21 -22.16
N VAL A 70 -22.43 -2.15 -21.40
CA VAL A 70 -22.40 -2.08 -19.93
C VAL A 70 -21.63 -0.84 -19.47
N ARG A 71 -20.44 -0.60 -20.03
CA ARG A 71 -19.60 0.55 -19.72
C ARG A 71 -20.33 1.87 -19.95
N SER A 72 -20.96 2.06 -21.11
CA SER A 72 -21.73 3.28 -21.41
C SER A 72 -22.89 3.51 -20.42
N ILE A 73 -23.60 2.45 -20.04
CA ILE A 73 -24.69 2.52 -19.06
C ILE A 73 -24.15 2.89 -17.67
N VAL A 74 -23.09 2.22 -17.21
CA VAL A 74 -22.51 2.41 -15.88
C VAL A 74 -21.95 3.82 -15.72
N VAL A 75 -21.18 4.32 -16.70
CA VAL A 75 -20.59 5.68 -16.66
C VAL A 75 -21.68 6.74 -16.47
N VAL A 76 -22.71 6.69 -17.31
CA VAL A 76 -23.81 7.67 -17.24
C VAL A 76 -24.58 7.55 -15.93
N MET A 77 -24.84 6.34 -15.45
CA MET A 77 -25.59 6.16 -14.20
C MET A 77 -24.79 6.57 -12.97
N ALA A 78 -23.48 6.31 -12.93
CA ALA A 78 -22.61 6.70 -11.82
C ALA A 78 -22.62 8.22 -11.58
N GLU A 79 -22.58 9.01 -12.65
CA GLU A 79 -22.62 10.48 -12.59
C GLU A 79 -23.98 11.03 -12.13
N GLN A 80 -25.05 10.28 -12.38
CA GLN A 80 -26.40 10.68 -12.01
C GLN A 80 -26.84 10.12 -10.65
N CYS A 81 -25.96 9.39 -9.95
CA CYS A 81 -26.22 8.94 -8.60
C CYS A 81 -26.30 10.11 -7.62
N THR A 82 -27.04 9.94 -6.54
CA THR A 82 -27.05 10.88 -5.41
C THR A 82 -26.64 10.14 -4.13
N PRO A 83 -25.43 10.37 -3.58
CA PRO A 83 -24.37 11.25 -4.08
C PRO A 83 -23.73 10.74 -5.40
N PRO A 84 -23.10 11.62 -6.21
CA PRO A 84 -22.39 11.20 -7.41
C PRO A 84 -21.30 10.17 -7.08
N ARG A 85 -21.25 9.09 -7.85
CA ARG A 85 -20.21 8.06 -7.73
C ARG A 85 -19.16 8.27 -8.80
N ASP A 86 -17.90 7.91 -8.51
CA ASP A 86 -16.83 7.98 -9.49
C ASP A 86 -17.07 6.97 -10.64
N PRO A 87 -17.19 7.44 -11.90
CA PRO A 87 -17.48 6.56 -13.04
C PRO A 87 -16.41 5.50 -13.29
N GLN A 88 -15.13 5.80 -13.03
CA GLN A 88 -14.05 4.84 -13.27
C GLN A 88 -14.07 3.70 -12.26
N SER A 89 -14.29 4.03 -10.98
CA SER A 89 -14.47 3.04 -9.91
C SER A 89 -15.67 2.13 -10.16
N GLU A 90 -16.81 2.68 -10.61
CA GLU A 90 -17.98 1.86 -10.97
C GLU A 90 -17.70 1.00 -12.21
N VAL A 91 -17.08 1.52 -13.27
CA VAL A 91 -16.69 0.70 -14.43
C VAL A 91 -15.75 -0.45 -14.02
N ALA A 92 -14.77 -0.17 -13.16
CA ALA A 92 -13.87 -1.19 -12.62
C ALA A 92 -14.62 -2.26 -11.82
N ARG A 93 -15.68 -1.88 -11.07
CA ARG A 93 -16.55 -2.80 -10.32
C ARG A 93 -17.39 -3.69 -11.23
N PHE A 94 -17.90 -3.18 -12.35
CA PHE A 94 -18.79 -3.93 -13.26
C PHE A 94 -18.05 -4.85 -14.24
N LEU A 95 -16.79 -4.56 -14.55
CA LEU A 95 -15.97 -5.35 -15.46
C LEU A 95 -15.81 -6.82 -15.07
N PRO A 96 -15.45 -7.18 -13.81
CA PRO A 96 -15.37 -8.57 -13.39
C PRO A 96 -16.73 -9.27 -13.43
N LEU A 97 -17.82 -8.59 -13.03
CA LEU A 97 -19.18 -9.15 -13.12
C LEU A 97 -19.54 -9.50 -14.56
N TRP A 98 -19.27 -8.58 -15.51
CA TRP A 98 -19.53 -8.82 -16.93
C TRP A 98 -18.67 -9.97 -17.48
N ARG A 99 -17.37 -10.02 -17.14
CA ARG A 99 -16.48 -11.10 -17.58
C ARG A 99 -16.92 -12.44 -17.00
N ALA A 100 -17.37 -12.48 -15.76
CA ALA A 100 -17.89 -13.69 -15.13
C ALA A 100 -19.10 -14.28 -15.89
N THR A 101 -19.97 -13.44 -16.47
CA THR A 101 -21.07 -13.93 -17.33
C THR A 101 -20.63 -14.65 -18.60
N ARG A 102 -19.38 -14.44 -19.04
CA ARG A 102 -18.81 -15.02 -20.27
C ARG A 102 -17.76 -16.09 -20.02
N GLN A 103 -16.99 -15.96 -18.94
CA GLN A 103 -15.82 -16.76 -18.63
C GLN A 103 -16.01 -17.62 -17.35
N GLY A 104 -17.16 -17.55 -16.69
CA GLY A 104 -17.40 -18.23 -15.41
C GLY A 104 -16.60 -17.59 -14.28
N GLU A 105 -16.25 -18.37 -13.26
CA GLU A 105 -15.51 -17.88 -12.09
C GLU A 105 -14.20 -17.17 -12.46
N ALA A 106 -13.47 -17.66 -13.47
CA ALA A 106 -12.23 -17.04 -13.96
C ALA A 106 -12.44 -15.59 -14.47
N GLY A 107 -13.66 -15.23 -14.90
CA GLY A 107 -13.99 -13.87 -15.33
C GLY A 107 -14.17 -12.89 -14.18
N ALA A 108 -14.45 -13.37 -12.97
CA ALA A 108 -14.67 -12.53 -11.79
C ALA A 108 -13.36 -11.94 -11.23
N TRP A 109 -12.21 -12.47 -11.63
CA TRP A 109 -10.90 -12.03 -11.16
C TRP A 109 -10.35 -10.88 -12.00
N LYS A 110 -9.56 -10.00 -11.40
CA LYS A 110 -8.75 -9.05 -12.16
C LYS A 110 -7.76 -9.82 -13.06
N SER A 111 -7.65 -9.38 -14.32
CA SER A 111 -6.55 -9.78 -15.18
C SER A 111 -5.21 -9.30 -14.61
N ALA A 112 -4.11 -9.92 -15.01
CA ALA A 112 -2.75 -9.51 -14.61
C ALA A 112 -2.50 -8.01 -14.80
N ARG A 113 -3.02 -7.43 -15.89
CA ARG A 113 -2.89 -6.01 -16.20
C ARG A 113 -3.74 -5.11 -15.28
N GLU A 114 -4.95 -5.54 -14.93
CA GLU A 114 -5.79 -4.79 -13.98
C GLU A 114 -5.25 -4.89 -12.55
N PHE A 115 -4.71 -6.06 -12.20
CA PHE A 115 -4.03 -6.27 -10.93
C PHE A 115 -2.88 -5.27 -10.75
N ASP A 116 -2.03 -5.11 -11.78
CA ASP A 116 -0.96 -4.11 -11.79
C ASP A 116 -1.49 -2.67 -11.62
N LEU A 117 -2.60 -2.32 -12.27
CA LEU A 117 -3.12 -0.94 -12.34
C LEU A 117 -3.98 -0.50 -11.15
N SER A 118 -4.55 -1.43 -10.38
CA SER A 118 -5.62 -1.12 -9.40
C SER A 118 -5.38 -1.66 -7.99
N GLY A 119 -4.14 -2.00 -7.66
CA GLY A 119 -3.78 -2.56 -6.35
C GLY A 119 -4.47 -3.89 -6.01
N TRP A 120 -4.31 -4.36 -4.76
CA TRP A 120 -5.01 -5.55 -4.26
C TRP A 120 -6.52 -5.32 -4.05
N GLY A 121 -6.97 -4.06 -3.96
CA GLY A 121 -8.26 -3.71 -3.37
C GLY A 121 -8.21 -3.89 -1.85
N GLY A 122 -8.97 -3.11 -1.08
CA GLY A 122 -8.92 -3.13 0.39
C GLY A 122 -8.56 -1.79 1.04
N GLU A 123 -8.17 -0.78 0.26
CA GLU A 123 -8.02 0.61 0.72
C GLU A 123 -9.33 1.18 1.30
N ASP A 124 -10.47 0.65 0.89
CA ASP A 124 -11.81 0.96 1.41
C ASP A 124 -12.31 -0.02 2.49
N GLY A 125 -11.44 -0.90 2.98
CA GLY A 125 -11.74 -1.87 4.05
C GLY A 125 -12.56 -3.09 3.61
N LYS A 126 -12.76 -3.32 2.30
CA LYS A 126 -13.53 -4.48 1.80
C LYS A 126 -12.62 -5.63 1.39
N TRP A 127 -13.06 -6.85 1.72
CA TRP A 127 -12.43 -8.08 1.23
C TRP A 127 -12.68 -8.24 -0.26
N THR A 128 -11.61 -8.38 -1.03
CA THR A 128 -11.64 -8.73 -2.45
C THR A 128 -11.13 -10.16 -2.67
N PRO A 129 -11.51 -10.83 -3.77
CA PRO A 129 -10.94 -12.12 -4.15
C PRO A 129 -9.40 -12.10 -4.23
N GLU A 130 -8.84 -10.98 -4.67
CA GLU A 130 -7.40 -10.78 -4.73
C GLU A 130 -6.77 -10.76 -3.33
N LEU A 131 -7.35 -10.07 -2.35
CA LEU A 131 -6.85 -10.07 -0.97
C LEU A 131 -6.85 -11.47 -0.36
N VAL A 132 -7.92 -12.24 -0.61
CA VAL A 132 -8.03 -13.63 -0.15
C VAL A 132 -6.97 -14.50 -0.83
N ALA A 133 -6.76 -14.34 -2.14
CA ALA A 133 -5.70 -15.04 -2.85
C ALA A 133 -4.32 -14.66 -2.31
N GLY A 134 -4.10 -13.38 -2.01
CA GLY A 134 -2.86 -12.88 -1.42
C GLY A 134 -2.54 -13.52 -0.07
N LEU A 135 -3.55 -13.71 0.76
CA LEU A 135 -3.42 -14.42 2.03
C LEU A 135 -3.11 -15.91 1.82
N ILE A 136 -3.82 -16.57 0.89
CA ILE A 136 -3.65 -18.00 0.64
C ILE A 136 -2.28 -18.33 0.04
N ILE A 137 -1.78 -17.52 -0.90
CA ILE A 137 -0.51 -17.80 -1.59
C ILE A 137 0.72 -17.22 -0.88
N ASN A 138 0.56 -16.55 0.26
CA ASN A 138 1.69 -16.03 1.02
C ASN A 138 2.54 -17.19 1.59
N PRO A 139 3.82 -17.33 1.18
CA PRO A 139 4.68 -18.40 1.69
C PRO A 139 4.87 -18.36 3.21
N PHE A 140 4.76 -17.19 3.85
CA PHE A 140 4.83 -17.06 5.32
C PHE A 140 3.81 -17.94 6.04
N ASN A 141 2.68 -18.24 5.41
CA ASN A 141 1.66 -19.09 6.01
C ASN A 141 1.98 -20.59 5.90
N ALA A 142 2.99 -20.98 5.11
CA ALA A 142 3.17 -22.36 4.67
C ALA A 142 4.58 -22.93 4.88
N ILE A 143 5.60 -22.07 4.90
CA ILE A 143 7.00 -22.48 5.05
C ILE A 143 7.66 -21.76 6.21
N GLU A 144 8.52 -22.47 6.93
CA GLU A 144 9.41 -21.83 7.90
C GLU A 144 10.49 -21.06 7.14
N ILE A 145 10.27 -19.77 6.93
CA ILE A 145 11.25 -18.90 6.29
C ILE A 145 12.45 -18.72 7.23
N HIS A 146 13.65 -18.82 6.65
CA HIS A 146 14.91 -18.76 7.39
C HIS A 146 14.96 -17.52 8.33
N PRO A 147 15.44 -17.66 9.59
CA PRO A 147 15.44 -16.58 10.59
C PRO A 147 16.20 -15.31 10.19
N SER A 148 17.06 -15.38 9.18
CA SER A 148 17.75 -14.20 8.64
C SER A 148 16.84 -13.29 7.80
N LEU A 149 15.69 -13.80 7.35
CA LEU A 149 14.76 -13.14 6.44
C LEU A 149 13.43 -12.76 7.11
N THR A 150 13.07 -13.43 8.21
CA THR A 150 11.86 -13.13 8.98
C THR A 150 12.00 -13.52 10.44
N LEU A 151 11.07 -13.04 11.27
CA LEU A 151 10.96 -13.48 12.66
C LEU A 151 10.49 -14.94 12.74
N PRO A 152 10.82 -15.65 13.84
CA PRO A 152 10.24 -16.95 14.12
C PRO A 152 8.71 -16.86 14.04
N HIS A 153 8.12 -17.72 13.21
CA HIS A 153 6.69 -17.81 13.00
C HIS A 153 6.31 -19.27 12.81
N GLU A 154 5.06 -19.58 13.11
CA GLU A 154 4.50 -20.91 12.91
C GLU A 154 3.67 -20.90 11.62
N PRO A 155 3.98 -21.78 10.65
CA PRO A 155 3.14 -21.97 9.47
C PRO A 155 1.71 -22.37 9.87
N ILE A 156 0.73 -21.71 9.27
CA ILE A 156 -0.70 -21.91 9.55
C ILE A 156 -1.27 -23.06 8.70
N ILE A 157 -0.68 -23.31 7.53
CA ILE A 157 -1.02 -24.41 6.62
C ILE A 157 0.24 -25.19 6.27
N SER A 158 0.08 -26.43 5.80
CA SER A 158 1.22 -27.21 5.34
C SER A 158 1.73 -26.74 3.97
N GLU A 159 3.01 -27.00 3.68
CA GLU A 159 3.60 -26.70 2.38
C GLU A 159 2.84 -27.40 1.22
N ASP A 160 2.38 -28.63 1.41
CA ASP A 160 1.60 -29.37 0.42
C ASP A 160 0.23 -28.73 0.14
N GLU A 161 -0.49 -28.27 1.18
CA GLU A 161 -1.76 -27.56 1.04
C GLU A 161 -1.59 -26.21 0.34
N TRP A 162 -0.48 -25.54 0.62
CA TRP A 162 -0.12 -24.29 -0.06
C TRP A 162 0.19 -24.54 -1.54
N ILE A 163 1.01 -25.55 -1.86
CA ILE A 163 1.29 -25.93 -3.26
C ILE A 163 -0.01 -26.26 -4.01
N TYR A 164 -0.91 -27.01 -3.36
CA TYR A 164 -2.22 -27.33 -3.94
C TYR A 164 -3.04 -26.06 -4.23
N SER A 165 -3.07 -25.12 -3.28
CA SER A 165 -3.81 -23.86 -3.41
C SER A 165 -3.24 -22.97 -4.52
N VAL A 166 -1.91 -22.84 -4.59
CA VAL A 166 -1.21 -22.10 -5.64
C VAL A 166 -1.48 -22.72 -7.01
N LYS A 167 -1.45 -24.06 -7.10
CA LYS A 167 -1.75 -24.79 -8.35
C LYS A 167 -3.16 -24.50 -8.83
N ARG A 168 -4.16 -24.52 -7.94
CA ARG A 168 -5.54 -24.17 -8.28
C ARG A 168 -5.66 -22.74 -8.80
N ILE A 169 -5.01 -21.79 -8.14
CA ILE A 169 -5.00 -20.39 -8.59
C ILE A 169 -4.38 -20.26 -9.98
N ILE A 170 -3.30 -20.99 -10.28
CA ILE A 170 -2.69 -21.01 -11.62
C ILE A 170 -3.64 -21.63 -12.65
N GLU A 171 -4.32 -22.72 -12.32
CA GLU A 171 -5.28 -23.38 -13.22
C GLU A 171 -6.49 -22.48 -13.53
N GLU A 172 -6.96 -21.73 -12.53
CA GLU A 172 -8.15 -20.88 -12.63
C GLU A 172 -7.84 -19.49 -13.25
N ASN A 173 -6.66 -18.91 -12.94
CA ASN A 173 -6.35 -17.51 -13.25
C ASN A 173 -5.12 -17.32 -14.15
N GLY A 174 -4.40 -18.40 -14.43
CA GLY A 174 -3.19 -18.38 -15.23
C GLY A 174 -1.93 -18.05 -14.43
N VAL A 175 -0.80 -18.49 -15.00
CA VAL A 175 0.53 -18.36 -14.37
C VAL A 175 0.96 -16.91 -14.15
N GLU A 176 0.61 -16.00 -15.06
CA GLU A 176 1.02 -14.60 -14.96
C GLU A 176 0.39 -13.92 -13.75
N PHE A 177 -0.90 -14.16 -13.50
CA PHE A 177 -1.59 -13.62 -12.33
C PHE A 177 -0.94 -14.12 -11.04
N ALA A 178 -0.75 -15.44 -10.92
CA ALA A 178 -0.16 -16.04 -9.74
C ALA A 178 1.24 -15.49 -9.42
N LEU A 179 2.11 -15.35 -10.44
CA LEU A 179 3.46 -14.81 -10.25
C LEU A 179 3.46 -13.33 -9.87
N ARG A 180 2.56 -12.51 -10.42
CA ARG A 180 2.44 -11.09 -10.05
C ARG A 180 1.90 -10.91 -8.64
N ALA A 181 0.90 -11.70 -8.26
CA ALA A 181 0.36 -11.71 -6.90
C ALA A 181 1.44 -12.13 -5.90
N LEU A 182 2.17 -13.22 -6.16
CA LEU A 182 3.31 -13.64 -5.34
C LEU A 182 4.39 -12.55 -5.25
N SER A 183 4.73 -11.90 -6.38
CA SER A 183 5.72 -10.82 -6.40
C SER A 183 5.32 -9.65 -5.50
N ARG A 184 4.03 -9.28 -5.44
CA ARG A 184 3.55 -8.22 -4.56
C ARG A 184 3.62 -8.61 -3.07
N ILE A 185 3.23 -9.84 -2.74
CA ILE A 185 3.34 -10.34 -1.36
C ILE A 185 4.79 -10.28 -0.88
N LEU A 186 5.73 -10.75 -1.70
CA LEU A 186 7.16 -10.74 -1.37
C LEU A 186 7.74 -9.32 -1.24
N LYS A 187 7.07 -8.31 -1.80
CA LYS A 187 7.42 -6.89 -1.62
C LYS A 187 6.81 -6.28 -0.35
N GLY A 188 6.03 -7.04 0.42
CA GLY A 188 5.34 -6.56 1.62
C GLY A 188 4.00 -5.90 1.37
N ASP A 189 3.47 -5.97 0.14
CA ASP A 189 2.16 -5.46 -0.23
C ASP A 189 1.14 -6.59 -0.06
N TYR A 190 0.73 -6.85 1.19
CA TYR A 190 -0.26 -7.85 1.57
C TYR A 190 -1.43 -7.21 2.34
N PRO A 191 -2.61 -7.86 2.37
CA PRO A 191 -3.77 -7.38 3.12
C PRO A 191 -3.44 -6.90 4.54
N GLY A 192 -3.60 -5.61 4.84
CA GLY A 192 -3.38 -5.02 6.16
C GLY A 192 -2.00 -4.42 6.42
N ALA A 193 -1.09 -4.40 5.43
CA ALA A 193 0.14 -3.61 5.52
C ALA A 193 -0.17 -2.10 5.53
N GLU A 194 0.45 -1.33 6.43
CA GLU A 194 0.37 0.13 6.39
C GLU A 194 1.09 0.69 5.15
N GLU A 195 0.56 1.76 4.56
CA GLU A 195 1.17 2.40 3.40
C GLU A 195 2.55 2.97 3.78
N GLY A 196 3.59 2.59 3.03
CA GLY A 196 4.94 3.13 3.21
C GLY A 196 5.86 2.38 4.18
N VAL A 197 5.42 1.26 4.79
CA VAL A 197 6.34 0.32 5.49
C VAL A 197 6.87 -0.72 4.51
N PRO A 198 8.16 -0.70 4.15
CA PRO A 198 8.76 -1.83 3.46
C PRO A 198 8.57 -3.07 4.34
N TYR A 199 8.03 -4.14 3.76
CA TYR A 199 7.82 -5.44 4.42
C TYR A 199 6.64 -5.56 5.41
N GLY A 200 5.80 -4.52 5.61
CA GLY A 200 4.48 -4.65 6.26
C GLY A 200 4.41 -5.12 7.73
N TYR A 201 5.52 -5.51 8.35
CA TYR A 201 5.56 -5.95 9.74
C TYR A 201 5.98 -4.81 10.65
N LYS A 202 5.03 -4.22 11.39
CA LYS A 202 5.35 -3.56 12.66
C LYS A 202 5.48 -4.65 13.71
N SER A 203 6.71 -5.07 14.03
CA SER A 203 6.96 -5.64 15.35
C SER A 203 7.48 -4.49 16.21
N PRO A 204 6.69 -3.97 17.16
CA PRO A 204 7.13 -2.90 18.07
C PRO A 204 8.47 -3.25 18.72
N GLU A 205 8.68 -4.52 19.06
CA GLU A 205 9.92 -5.03 19.65
C GLU A 205 11.12 -4.93 18.70
N VAL A 206 10.93 -5.18 17.39
CA VAL A 206 12.01 -5.07 16.39
C VAL A 206 12.27 -3.62 16.01
N GLU A 207 11.22 -2.79 15.92
CA GLU A 207 11.36 -1.35 15.70
C GLU A 207 12.09 -0.68 16.87
N GLU A 208 11.74 -1.03 18.11
CA GLU A 208 12.45 -0.57 19.30
C GLU A 208 13.91 -1.02 19.31
N VAL A 209 14.18 -2.31 19.03
CA VAL A 209 15.56 -2.81 18.94
C VAL A 209 16.33 -2.14 17.81
N SER A 210 15.70 -1.93 16.65
CA SER A 210 16.31 -1.24 15.50
C SER A 210 16.56 0.24 15.80
N ALA A 211 15.63 0.92 16.48
CA ALA A 211 15.76 2.31 16.89
C ALA A 211 16.87 2.48 17.93
N ILE A 212 16.96 1.60 18.92
CA ILE A 212 18.06 1.58 19.91
C ILE A 212 19.40 1.37 19.20
N GLN A 213 19.48 0.45 18.23
CA GLN A 213 20.69 0.20 17.46
C GLN A 213 21.06 1.39 16.56
N ALA A 214 20.08 1.99 15.89
CA ALA A 214 20.26 3.20 15.08
C ALA A 214 20.75 4.38 15.93
N PHE A 215 20.17 4.57 17.12
CA PHE A 215 20.57 5.60 18.07
C PHE A 215 22.01 5.40 18.53
N ARG A 216 22.37 4.20 19.00
CA ARG A 216 23.75 3.87 19.43
C ARG A 216 24.77 4.05 18.32
N TYR A 217 24.42 3.65 17.10
CA TYR A 217 25.26 3.86 15.92
C TYR A 217 25.40 5.36 15.62
N GLY A 218 24.31 6.11 15.64
CA GLY A 218 24.31 7.56 15.47
C GLY A 218 25.16 8.28 16.52
N CYS A 219 25.07 7.92 17.80
CA CYS A 219 25.93 8.47 18.86
C CYS A 219 27.41 8.19 18.60
N SER A 220 27.75 6.98 18.14
CA SER A 220 29.14 6.60 17.82
C SER A 220 29.69 7.44 16.66
N GLU A 221 28.89 7.67 15.63
CA GLU A 221 29.25 8.51 14.48
C GLU A 221 29.28 10.00 14.83
N ILE A 222 28.38 10.49 15.68
CA ILE A 222 28.42 11.84 16.24
C ILE A 222 29.74 12.06 16.98
N LEU A 223 30.13 11.13 17.85
CA LEU A 223 31.39 11.20 18.57
C LEU A 223 32.59 11.21 17.62
N ARG A 224 32.59 10.36 16.59
CA ARG A 224 33.63 10.36 15.56
C ARG A 224 33.73 11.73 14.89
N ARG A 225 32.59 12.33 14.55
CA ARG A 225 32.52 13.58 13.80
C ARG A 225 32.84 14.82 14.65
N LEU A 226 32.41 14.85 15.91
CA LEU A 226 32.76 15.91 16.85
C LEU A 226 34.28 15.94 17.15
N ARG A 227 34.96 14.79 17.09
CA ARG A 227 36.44 14.73 17.20
C ARG A 227 37.16 15.33 16.00
N SER A 228 36.60 15.21 14.79
CA SER A 228 37.21 15.73 13.57
C SER A 228 36.81 17.18 13.25
N GLU A 229 35.61 17.60 13.65
CA GLU A 229 35.05 18.90 13.30
C GLU A 229 34.72 19.72 14.56
N PRO A 230 35.69 20.46 15.13
CA PRO A 230 35.42 21.36 16.25
C PRO A 230 34.42 22.43 15.79
N ASN A 231 33.39 22.66 16.61
CA ASN A 231 32.24 23.56 16.36
C ASN A 231 31.13 23.03 15.45
N LEU A 232 31.13 21.75 15.05
CA LEU A 232 30.04 21.18 14.25
C LEU A 232 28.66 21.38 14.90
N LEU A 233 28.56 21.15 16.21
CA LEU A 233 27.30 21.32 16.96
C LEU A 233 26.74 22.74 16.83
N GLN A 234 27.59 23.75 17.04
CA GLN A 234 27.21 25.16 16.94
C GLN A 234 26.76 25.52 15.51
N LYS A 235 27.48 25.01 14.49
CA LYS A 235 27.09 25.19 13.09
C LYS A 235 25.72 24.55 12.81
N SER A 236 25.45 23.36 13.37
CA SER A 236 24.19 22.63 13.12
C SER A 236 22.99 23.28 13.81
N VAL A 237 23.19 23.78 15.05
CA VAL A 237 22.19 24.60 15.76
C VAL A 237 21.85 25.85 14.94
N HIS A 238 22.87 26.52 14.37
CA HIS A 238 22.63 27.67 13.50
C HIS A 238 21.86 27.26 12.23
N ALA A 239 22.26 26.16 11.59
CA ALA A 239 21.61 25.64 10.39
C ALA A 239 20.11 25.39 10.62
N ILE A 240 19.73 24.75 11.75
CA ILE A 240 18.31 24.57 12.12
C ILE A 240 17.56 25.89 12.21
N ARG A 241 18.15 26.89 12.86
CA ARG A 241 17.47 28.18 13.09
C ARG A 241 17.26 28.97 11.80
N THR A 242 18.08 28.73 10.78
CA THR A 242 18.02 29.39 9.48
C THR A 242 17.32 28.57 8.40
N ASP A 243 16.98 27.31 8.66
CA ASP A 243 16.38 26.42 7.68
C ASP A 243 14.86 26.63 7.60
N GLU A 244 14.42 27.34 6.56
CA GLU A 244 13.00 27.61 6.28
C GLU A 244 12.24 26.36 5.78
N THR A 245 12.94 25.25 5.51
CA THR A 245 12.33 24.01 4.98
C THR A 245 11.91 23.03 6.07
N ILE A 246 12.23 23.31 7.34
CA ILE A 246 11.79 22.51 8.49
C ILE A 246 10.28 22.62 8.66
N SER A 247 9.61 21.50 8.89
CA SER A 247 8.17 21.48 9.10
C SER A 247 7.77 22.25 10.38
N GLN A 248 6.51 22.71 10.45
CA GLN A 248 6.03 23.39 11.66
C GLN A 248 6.05 22.48 12.90
N GLU A 249 5.87 21.17 12.69
CA GLU A 249 5.85 20.16 13.75
C GLU A 249 7.25 19.89 14.31
N GLU A 250 8.24 19.60 13.43
CA GLU A 250 9.65 19.45 13.84
C GLU A 250 10.16 20.72 14.55
N ARG A 251 9.73 21.91 14.10
CA ARG A 251 10.12 23.17 14.73
C ARG A 251 9.51 23.32 16.12
N ALA A 252 8.28 22.84 16.33
CA ALA A 252 7.63 22.89 17.64
C ALA A 252 8.29 21.93 18.64
N GLU A 253 8.68 20.74 18.19
CA GLU A 253 9.42 19.75 19.01
C GLU A 253 10.75 20.32 19.48
N ILE A 254 11.55 20.88 18.57
CA ILE A 254 12.84 21.50 18.91
C ILE A 254 12.64 22.67 19.88
N LEU A 255 11.62 23.51 19.69
CA LEU A 255 11.33 24.61 20.61
C LEU A 255 10.90 24.14 22.00
N GLN A 256 10.20 23.01 22.08
CA GLN A 256 9.83 22.39 23.34
C GLN A 256 11.05 21.84 24.07
N GLU A 257 11.97 21.18 23.36
CA GLU A 257 13.24 20.70 23.92
C GLU A 257 14.16 21.87 24.32
N GLU A 258 14.22 22.95 23.52
CA GLU A 258 14.99 24.17 23.82
C GLU A 258 14.41 24.98 24.99
N SER A 259 13.21 24.67 25.48
CA SER A 259 12.61 25.40 26.60
C SER A 259 13.30 25.10 27.95
N ASP A 260 14.00 23.96 28.06
CA ASP A 260 14.78 23.61 29.24
C ASP A 260 16.20 24.20 29.16
N VAL A 261 16.41 25.27 29.93
CA VAL A 261 17.68 25.98 30.03
C VAL A 261 18.80 25.10 30.61
N THR A 262 18.46 24.13 31.47
CA THR A 262 19.43 23.20 32.07
C THR A 262 19.93 22.21 31.02
N LEU A 263 19.00 21.64 30.26
CA LEU A 263 19.29 20.73 29.15
C LEU A 263 20.13 21.41 28.07
N LEU A 264 19.77 22.63 27.67
CA LEU A 264 20.55 23.42 26.71
C LEU A 264 21.98 23.69 27.19
N ARG A 265 22.16 23.98 28.48
CA ARG A 265 23.49 24.21 29.05
C ARG A 265 24.35 22.96 28.96
N GLU A 266 23.76 21.80 29.26
CA GLU A 266 24.42 20.51 29.17
C GLU A 266 24.85 20.22 27.72
N VAL A 267 23.94 20.38 26.76
CA VAL A 267 24.20 20.22 25.32
C VAL A 267 25.33 21.14 24.83
N MET A 268 25.36 22.40 25.25
CA MET A 268 26.39 23.36 24.83
C MET A 268 27.77 23.07 25.42
N THR A 269 27.86 22.20 26.43
CA THR A 269 29.12 21.74 27.04
C THR A 269 29.57 20.36 26.56
N VAL A 270 28.81 19.73 25.66
CA VAL A 270 29.15 18.42 25.10
C VAL A 270 30.43 18.50 24.29
N THR A 271 31.41 17.69 24.69
CA THR A 271 32.61 17.38 23.93
C THR A 271 32.75 15.86 23.81
N PRO A 272 33.62 15.35 22.92
CA PRO A 272 33.86 13.92 22.85
C PRO A 272 34.31 13.28 24.18
N GLU A 273 34.92 14.06 25.07
CA GLU A 273 35.39 13.63 26.39
C GLU A 273 34.27 13.64 27.43
N THR A 274 33.36 14.62 27.39
CA THR A 274 32.25 14.75 28.35
C THR A 274 30.98 14.00 27.91
N TRP A 275 30.98 13.38 26.72
CA TRP A 275 29.82 12.66 26.18
C TRP A 275 29.24 11.60 27.12
N HIS A 276 30.07 10.91 27.89
CA HIS A 276 29.60 9.87 28.81
C HIS A 276 29.03 10.42 30.13
N GLU A 277 29.20 11.71 30.38
CA GLU A 277 28.80 12.39 31.62
C GLU A 277 27.47 13.14 31.47
N VAL A 278 26.98 13.32 30.24
CA VAL A 278 25.72 14.01 29.96
C VAL A 278 24.52 13.07 29.96
N SER A 279 23.35 13.64 30.23
CA SER A 279 22.04 12.98 30.26
C SER A 279 21.66 12.38 28.90
N GLU A 280 20.78 11.37 28.95
CA GLU A 280 20.23 10.73 27.74
C GLU A 280 19.41 11.75 26.93
N GLU A 281 18.67 12.62 27.61
CA GLU A 281 17.95 13.74 27.01
C GLU A 281 18.89 14.69 26.26
N ALA A 282 20.08 14.97 26.81
CA ALA A 282 21.09 15.77 26.11
C ALA A 282 21.65 15.05 24.88
N HIS A 283 21.83 13.73 24.92
CA HIS A 283 22.19 12.94 23.73
C HIS A 283 21.12 13.02 22.65
N HIS A 284 19.84 12.90 23.01
CA HIS A 284 18.72 13.04 22.09
C HIS A 284 18.69 14.41 21.43
N LEU A 285 18.87 15.49 22.21
CA LEU A 285 18.87 16.84 21.66
C LEU A 285 20.09 17.09 20.74
N VAL A 286 21.29 16.61 21.09
CA VAL A 286 22.45 16.65 20.19
C VAL A 286 22.21 15.85 18.91
N PHE A 287 21.58 14.69 19.03
CA PHE A 287 21.21 13.85 17.89
C PHE A 287 20.27 14.60 16.94
N ASN A 288 19.22 15.23 17.47
CA ASN A 288 18.27 16.04 16.69
C ASN A 288 18.94 17.24 16.00
N TYR A 289 19.92 17.87 16.66
CA TYR A 289 20.69 18.95 16.07
C TYR A 289 21.55 18.48 14.89
N LEU A 290 22.28 17.37 15.03
CA LEU A 290 23.31 16.94 14.09
C LEU A 290 22.79 16.08 12.94
N ILE A 291 21.82 15.20 13.23
CA ILE A 291 21.30 14.21 12.30
C ILE A 291 19.94 14.66 11.80
N LYS A 292 19.78 14.75 10.47
CA LYS A 292 18.49 15.06 9.85
C LYS A 292 17.58 13.84 9.84
N ARG A 293 18.13 12.66 9.52
CA ARG A 293 17.43 11.37 9.57
C ARG A 293 18.42 10.20 9.54
N ILE A 294 18.04 9.07 10.12
CA ILE A 294 18.72 7.78 9.92
C ILE A 294 17.78 6.86 9.16
N GLU A 295 18.24 6.34 8.02
CA GLU A 295 17.50 5.38 7.22
C GLU A 295 18.04 3.96 7.47
N THR A 296 17.13 2.99 7.62
CA THR A 296 17.50 1.57 7.67
C THR A 296 17.51 1.03 6.23
N ILE A 297 18.69 0.70 5.72
CA ILE A 297 18.92 0.29 4.32
C ILE A 297 19.31 -1.19 4.17
N GLY A 298 19.59 -1.89 5.28
CA GLY A 298 20.06 -3.28 5.26
C GLY A 298 19.34 -4.19 6.26
N PRO A 299 19.44 -5.53 6.10
CA PRO A 299 18.82 -6.49 7.01
C PRO A 299 19.47 -6.49 8.40
N ILE A 300 18.72 -6.98 9.39
CA ILE A 300 19.06 -6.92 10.83
C ILE A 300 20.41 -7.59 11.17
N ASN A 301 20.85 -8.55 10.36
CA ASN A 301 22.07 -9.34 10.57
C ASN A 301 23.34 -8.66 10.06
N LEU A 302 23.22 -7.54 9.34
CA LEU A 302 24.38 -6.78 8.89
C LEU A 302 24.93 -5.90 10.02
N PRO A 303 26.24 -5.62 10.00
CA PRO A 303 26.81 -4.68 10.95
C PRO A 303 26.22 -3.26 10.74
N PRO A 304 26.14 -2.43 11.79
CA PRO A 304 25.44 -1.14 11.77
C PRO A 304 25.81 -0.23 10.60
N GLU A 305 27.09 -0.19 10.21
CA GLU A 305 27.61 0.64 9.11
C GLU A 305 27.08 0.26 7.73
N SER A 306 26.66 -1.00 7.53
CA SER A 306 26.03 -1.47 6.29
C SER A 306 24.51 -1.45 6.37
N ARG A 307 23.96 -1.24 7.57
CA ARG A 307 22.53 -1.28 7.85
C ARG A 307 21.90 0.11 7.93
N PHE A 308 22.62 1.08 8.48
CA PHE A 308 22.08 2.42 8.73
C PHE A 308 22.81 3.46 7.88
N ARG A 309 22.04 4.28 7.18
CA ARG A 309 22.53 5.46 6.48
C ARG A 309 22.15 6.70 7.26
N ILE A 310 23.16 7.39 7.79
CA ILE A 310 22.98 8.68 8.46
C ILE A 310 22.93 9.76 7.39
N ILE A 311 21.89 10.59 7.44
CA ILE A 311 21.78 11.80 6.65
C ILE A 311 22.00 12.96 7.60
N TRP A 312 23.20 13.51 7.53
CA TRP A 312 23.62 14.62 8.36
C TRP A 312 22.91 15.90 7.96
N ARG A 313 22.67 16.77 8.94
CA ARG A 313 22.10 18.08 8.68
C ARG A 313 23.10 19.01 7.99
N ILE A 314 24.34 19.00 8.47
CA ILE A 314 25.48 19.58 7.76
C ILE A 314 26.20 18.43 7.04
N PRO A 315 26.30 18.43 5.70
CA PRO A 315 27.04 17.41 4.97
C PRO A 315 28.48 17.30 5.48
N GLU A 316 29.05 16.09 5.46
CA GLU A 316 30.48 15.92 5.72
C GLU A 316 31.29 16.58 4.59
N GLU A 317 32.37 17.27 4.94
CA GLU A 317 33.31 17.76 3.92
C GLU A 317 33.90 16.55 3.18
N PRO A 318 33.98 16.58 1.83
CA PRO A 318 34.57 15.49 1.09
C PRO A 318 36.01 15.31 1.56
N GLN A 319 36.32 14.12 2.08
CA GLN A 319 37.67 13.76 2.47
C GLN A 319 38.55 13.94 1.22
N THR A 320 39.38 14.99 1.23
CA THR A 320 40.35 15.20 0.16
C THR A 320 41.39 14.08 0.30
N PRO A 321 41.67 13.29 -0.76
CA PRO A 321 42.51 12.10 -0.69
C PRO A 321 43.96 12.39 -0.28
#